data_AF-A0A3A8QN16-F1
#
_entry.id   AF-A0A3A8QN16-F1
#
_cell.length_a   1.000
_cell.length_b   1.000
_cell.length_c   1.000
_cell.angle_alpha   90.00
_cell.angle_beta   90.00
_cell.angle_gamma   90.00
#
_symmetry.space_group_name_H-M   'P 1'
#
loop_
_entity.id
_entity.type
_entity.pdbx_description
1 polymer ?
#
loop_
_entity_poly.entity_id
_entity_poly.type
_entity_poly.pdbx_seq_one_letter_code
_entity_poly.pdbx_strand_id
1 'polypeptide(L)'
;MSNPYYPAKPGDPILADNWNNMQVQVRTEIRSHTHSGGEDGKKITGSGIDPTSTVRVNELHAAVKLTVKDVDVFTQLNTLSNEKLAVAGGAITGELSVSKKLMVGDVDVANRLNTLSNEKLAVAGGAITGDLSVGRKLQVSGGPIVPKVGNTPGDGIMFPTDPGGGGGDSAFIRYFVTTGEDATLRIGIDNDAEDTLSLWQCGADRLVIKNGNVGIRGALTVQSDQILVNNNQLVRSTNQEIIRIVRGSVHSNGNAVQGAGFKSQRAQNTSAGTFLITFDPPFSAAPTMVATQASYMGEAGPVQNTPSTLDNAVILGVDRSTALIRLGDGFGTGYYRHFHFLAIGW
;
A
#
# COMPACT_ATOMS: atom_id res chain seq x y z
N MET A 1 12.82 -90.58 -53.31
CA MET A 1 12.34 -90.62 -54.71
C MET A 1 12.34 -92.07 -55.18
N SER A 2 11.17 -92.62 -55.51
CA SER A 2 11.06 -93.88 -56.26
C SER A 2 11.79 -93.74 -57.60
N ASN A 3 12.38 -94.83 -58.09
CA ASN A 3 13.21 -94.83 -59.29
C ASN A 3 12.43 -94.19 -60.47
N PRO A 4 12.89 -93.05 -61.05
CA PRO A 4 12.11 -92.27 -62.01
C PRO A 4 11.96 -92.94 -63.38
N TYR A 5 12.48 -94.16 -63.50
CA TYR A 5 12.52 -94.94 -64.71
C TYR A 5 11.58 -96.13 -64.58
N TYR A 6 10.65 -96.25 -65.52
CA TYR A 6 9.98 -97.50 -65.78
C TYR A 6 10.96 -98.42 -66.53
N PRO A 7 11.43 -99.53 -65.94
CA PRO A 7 12.37 -100.41 -66.62
C PRO A 7 11.64 -101.16 -67.76
N ALA A 8 12.02 -100.89 -69.00
CA ALA A 8 11.55 -101.60 -70.20
C ALA A 8 12.74 -102.08 -71.04
N LYS A 9 12.64 -103.25 -71.68
CA LYS A 9 13.68 -103.72 -72.60
C LYS A 9 13.47 -103.12 -73.99
N PRO A 10 14.53 -102.94 -74.80
CA PRO A 10 14.38 -102.52 -76.18
C PRO A 10 13.42 -103.45 -76.95
N GLY A 11 12.36 -102.89 -77.52
CA GLY A 11 11.34 -103.64 -78.26
C GLY A 11 10.06 -103.98 -77.49
N ASP A 12 10.00 -103.76 -76.16
CA ASP A 12 8.77 -103.94 -75.40
C ASP A 12 7.75 -102.83 -75.77
N PRO A 13 6.53 -103.17 -76.22
CA PRO A 13 5.50 -102.18 -76.47
C PRO A 13 5.04 -101.56 -75.14
N ILE A 14 5.04 -100.23 -75.06
CA ILE A 14 4.44 -99.52 -73.93
C ILE A 14 2.92 -99.71 -74.05
N LEU A 15 2.38 -100.60 -73.23
CA LEU A 15 0.94 -100.82 -73.16
C LEU A 15 0.25 -99.54 -72.69
N ALA A 16 -0.97 -99.31 -73.19
CA ALA A 16 -1.76 -98.12 -72.86
C ALA A 16 -1.92 -97.93 -71.34
N ASP A 17 -2.07 -99.04 -70.60
CA ASP A 17 -2.16 -99.03 -69.14
C ASP A 17 -0.86 -98.58 -68.46
N ASN A 18 0.31 -98.98 -68.98
CA ASN A 18 1.61 -98.57 -68.44
C ASN A 18 1.86 -97.08 -68.67
N TRP A 19 1.55 -96.58 -69.87
CA TRP A 19 1.62 -95.16 -70.17
C TRP A 19 0.69 -94.34 -69.26
N ASN A 20 -0.55 -94.80 -69.08
CA ASN A 20 -1.51 -94.15 -68.21
C ASN A 20 -1.01 -94.12 -66.75
N ASN A 21 -0.47 -95.24 -66.25
CA ASN A 21 0.08 -95.31 -64.89
C ASN A 21 1.28 -94.39 -64.68
N MET A 22 2.20 -94.29 -65.65
CA MET A 22 3.31 -93.34 -65.58
C MET A 22 2.81 -91.89 -65.54
N GLN A 23 1.83 -91.55 -66.37
CA GLN A 23 1.23 -90.21 -66.34
C GLN A 23 0.53 -89.90 -65.02
N VAL A 24 -0.16 -90.89 -64.42
CA VAL A 24 -0.79 -90.75 -63.10
C VAL A 24 0.25 -90.55 -62.00
N GLN A 25 1.35 -91.31 -62.01
CA GLN A 25 2.44 -91.15 -61.04
C GLN A 25 3.11 -89.79 -61.14
N VAL A 26 3.45 -89.34 -62.36
CA VAL A 26 4.07 -88.02 -62.59
C VAL A 26 3.12 -86.90 -62.15
N ARG A 27 1.82 -86.98 -62.45
CA ARG A 27 0.86 -85.97 -62.00
C ARG A 27 0.66 -85.98 -60.49
N THR A 28 0.65 -87.16 -59.88
CA THR A 28 0.56 -87.29 -58.42
C THR A 28 1.77 -86.61 -57.79
N GLU A 29 2.98 -86.95 -58.25
CA GLU A 29 4.23 -86.37 -57.75
C GLU A 29 4.28 -84.85 -57.95
N ILE A 30 3.94 -84.34 -59.15
CA ILE A 30 3.89 -82.89 -59.42
C ILE A 30 2.79 -82.19 -58.60
N ARG A 31 1.72 -82.85 -58.21
CA ARG A 31 0.68 -82.22 -57.37
C ARG A 31 1.02 -82.28 -55.89
N SER A 32 1.74 -83.31 -55.44
CA SER A 32 2.14 -83.48 -54.05
C SER A 32 3.49 -82.88 -53.72
N HIS A 33 4.33 -82.51 -54.70
CA HIS A 33 5.61 -81.88 -54.40
C HIS A 33 5.42 -80.54 -53.70
N THR A 34 6.30 -80.27 -52.74
CA THR A 34 6.29 -79.03 -51.96
C THR A 34 7.70 -78.47 -51.88
N HIS A 35 7.88 -77.16 -51.95
CA HIS A 35 9.20 -76.53 -51.83
C HIS A 35 9.69 -76.35 -50.38
N SER A 36 9.43 -77.35 -49.52
CA SER A 36 9.74 -77.34 -48.08
C SER A 36 11.25 -77.48 -47.78
N GLY A 37 12.04 -78.03 -48.71
CA GLY A 37 13.47 -78.31 -48.52
C GLY A 37 13.77 -79.79 -48.27
N GLY A 38 15.03 -80.23 -48.44
CA GLY A 38 15.45 -81.61 -48.15
C GLY A 38 15.09 -82.59 -49.27
N GLU A 39 14.43 -83.71 -48.94
CA GLU A 39 14.00 -84.72 -49.92
C GLU A 39 12.84 -84.25 -50.81
N ASP A 40 12.08 -83.23 -50.38
CA ASP A 40 10.95 -82.64 -51.12
C ASP A 40 11.39 -81.59 -52.15
N GLY A 41 12.68 -81.39 -52.32
CA GLY A 41 13.27 -80.48 -53.30
C GLY A 41 13.92 -79.26 -52.67
N LYS A 42 14.47 -78.39 -53.53
CA LYS A 42 15.20 -77.20 -53.08
C LYS A 42 14.22 -76.12 -52.62
N LYS A 43 14.50 -75.49 -51.47
CA LYS A 43 13.78 -74.29 -51.01
C LYS A 43 13.87 -73.19 -52.07
N ILE A 44 12.78 -72.45 -52.28
CA ILE A 44 12.79 -71.28 -53.16
C ILE A 44 13.68 -70.21 -52.51
N THR A 45 14.77 -69.85 -53.17
CA THR A 45 15.64 -68.76 -52.74
C THR A 45 15.01 -67.42 -53.13
N GLY A 46 15.39 -66.32 -52.48
CA GLY A 46 14.89 -64.98 -52.84
C GLY A 46 15.15 -64.62 -54.32
N SER A 47 16.25 -65.10 -54.90
CA SER A 47 16.55 -64.97 -56.34
C SER A 47 15.62 -65.76 -57.27
N GLY A 48 14.87 -66.72 -56.74
CA GLY A 48 13.86 -67.49 -57.46
C GLY A 48 12.49 -66.82 -57.49
N ILE A 49 12.34 -65.65 -56.85
CA ILE A 49 11.13 -64.84 -56.88
C ILE A 49 11.42 -63.63 -57.77
N ASP A 50 10.56 -63.39 -58.77
CA ASP A 50 10.66 -62.19 -59.60
C ASP A 50 10.59 -60.94 -58.70
N PRO A 51 11.55 -60.00 -58.78
CA PRO A 51 11.58 -58.79 -57.96
C PRO A 51 10.33 -57.91 -58.06
N THR A 52 9.52 -58.08 -59.12
CA THR A 52 8.28 -57.34 -59.35
C THR A 52 7.03 -58.08 -58.86
N SER A 53 7.16 -59.34 -58.43
CA SER A 53 6.04 -60.15 -57.98
C SER A 53 5.50 -59.69 -56.61
N THR A 54 4.18 -59.77 -56.47
CA THR A 54 3.53 -59.62 -55.15
C THR A 54 3.47 -60.96 -54.46
N VAL A 55 4.15 -61.09 -53.31
CA VAL A 55 4.09 -62.29 -52.48
C VAL A 55 3.00 -62.12 -51.42
N ARG A 56 2.05 -63.06 -51.35
CA ARG A 56 1.08 -63.15 -50.25
C ARG A 56 1.39 -64.39 -49.42
N VAL A 57 1.62 -64.19 -48.13
CA VAL A 57 1.81 -65.26 -47.15
C VAL A 57 0.84 -65.05 -46.00
N ASN A 58 0.36 -66.14 -45.40
CA ASN A 58 -0.47 -66.05 -44.19
C ASN A 58 0.36 -65.58 -42.99
N GLU A 59 1.63 -65.97 -42.96
CA GLU A 59 2.55 -65.65 -41.88
C GLU A 59 3.97 -65.53 -42.43
N LEU A 60 4.71 -64.53 -41.97
CA LEU A 60 6.11 -64.29 -42.32
C LEU A 60 6.96 -64.35 -41.05
N HIS A 61 7.76 -65.40 -40.90
CA HIS A 61 8.73 -65.51 -39.81
C HIS A 61 10.12 -65.11 -40.30
N ALA A 62 10.58 -63.93 -39.90
CA ALA A 62 11.95 -63.48 -40.14
C ALA A 62 12.81 -63.78 -38.90
N ALA A 63 13.65 -64.81 -38.98
CA ALA A 63 14.44 -65.28 -37.83
C ALA A 63 15.58 -64.34 -37.41
N VAL A 64 16.01 -63.42 -38.30
CA VAL A 64 17.17 -62.55 -38.06
C VAL A 64 16.83 -61.09 -38.32
N LYS A 65 16.47 -60.74 -39.56
CA LYS A 65 16.24 -59.35 -39.98
C LYS A 65 15.11 -59.29 -41.00
N LEU A 66 14.19 -58.33 -40.83
CA LEU A 66 13.23 -57.94 -41.84
C LEU A 66 13.55 -56.50 -42.27
N THR A 67 13.99 -56.35 -43.52
CA THR A 67 14.25 -55.04 -44.11
C THR A 67 13.18 -54.73 -45.15
N VAL A 68 12.53 -53.57 -45.05
CA VAL A 68 11.54 -53.11 -46.03
C VAL A 68 12.03 -51.78 -46.58
N LYS A 69 12.43 -51.75 -47.87
CA LYS A 69 13.01 -50.55 -48.51
C LYS A 69 14.11 -49.90 -47.66
N ASP A 70 15.09 -50.71 -47.28
CA ASP A 70 16.24 -50.31 -46.44
C ASP A 70 15.93 -49.98 -44.96
N VAL A 71 14.67 -50.06 -44.54
CA VAL A 71 14.28 -49.89 -43.13
C VAL A 71 14.36 -51.23 -42.41
N ASP A 72 15.23 -51.30 -41.41
CA ASP A 72 15.22 -52.38 -40.42
C ASP A 72 14.02 -52.18 -39.48
N VAL A 73 12.97 -52.97 -39.70
CA VAL A 73 11.68 -52.85 -38.99
C VAL A 73 11.86 -53.11 -37.49
N PHE A 74 12.77 -54.01 -37.11
CA PHE A 74 12.99 -54.36 -35.71
C PHE A 74 13.68 -53.23 -34.96
N THR A 75 14.68 -52.61 -35.59
CA THR A 75 15.36 -51.43 -35.03
C THR A 75 14.39 -50.26 -34.87
N GLN A 76 13.59 -49.95 -35.90
CA GLN A 76 12.63 -48.84 -35.86
C GLN A 76 11.57 -49.02 -34.76
N LEU A 77 11.06 -50.25 -34.57
CA LEU A 77 10.07 -50.54 -33.53
C LEU A 77 10.65 -50.39 -32.12
N ASN A 78 11.90 -50.80 -31.91
CA ASN A 78 12.59 -50.61 -30.64
C ASN A 78 12.88 -49.13 -30.34
N THR A 79 13.25 -48.35 -31.35
CA THR A 79 13.39 -46.89 -31.21
C THR A 79 12.07 -46.27 -30.75
N LEU A 80 10.95 -46.61 -31.40
CA LEU A 80 9.62 -46.11 -31.02
C LEU A 80 9.16 -46.57 -29.62
N SER A 81 9.54 -47.78 -29.19
CA SER A 81 9.19 -48.30 -27.86
C SER A 81 10.01 -47.65 -26.74
N ASN A 82 11.24 -47.23 -27.02
CA ASN A 82 12.14 -46.65 -26.02
C ASN A 82 12.09 -45.12 -26.00
N GLU A 83 11.75 -44.48 -27.11
CA GLU A 83 11.60 -43.03 -27.23
C GLU A 83 10.15 -42.64 -26.97
N LYS A 84 9.82 -42.40 -25.70
CA LYS A 84 8.61 -41.64 -25.31
C LYS A 84 8.64 -40.27 -26.00
N LEU A 85 7.93 -40.12 -27.12
CA LEU A 85 7.73 -38.86 -27.85
C LEU A 85 8.96 -37.93 -27.88
N ALA A 86 10.14 -38.46 -28.26
CA ALA A 86 11.36 -37.67 -28.33
C ALA A 86 11.41 -36.89 -29.64
N VAL A 87 10.71 -35.75 -29.70
CA VAL A 87 10.81 -34.83 -30.84
C VAL A 87 12.03 -33.93 -30.63
N ALA A 88 13.14 -34.26 -31.26
CA ALA A 88 14.32 -33.41 -31.30
C ALA A 88 14.13 -32.31 -32.35
N GLY A 89 13.64 -31.14 -31.92
CA GLY A 89 13.39 -29.97 -32.78
C GLY A 89 12.08 -30.06 -33.57
N GLY A 90 11.47 -28.91 -33.83
CA GLY A 90 10.16 -28.78 -34.47
C GLY A 90 9.02 -28.44 -33.48
N ALA A 91 7.90 -27.93 -33.99
CA ALA A 91 6.73 -27.61 -33.19
C ALA A 91 5.80 -28.82 -33.05
N ILE A 92 5.36 -29.12 -31.83
CA ILE A 92 4.19 -29.98 -31.61
C ILE A 92 2.97 -29.11 -31.90
N THR A 93 2.19 -29.46 -32.92
CA THR A 93 0.94 -28.76 -33.28
C THR A 93 -0.27 -29.56 -32.82
N GLY A 94 -1.38 -28.88 -32.49
CA GLY A 94 -2.59 -29.48 -31.93
C GLY A 94 -2.68 -29.42 -30.39
N GLU A 95 -3.74 -29.99 -29.83
CA GLU A 95 -3.95 -30.04 -28.37
C GLU A 95 -3.03 -31.10 -27.71
N LEU A 96 -2.32 -30.70 -26.65
CA LEU A 96 -1.55 -31.60 -25.80
C LEU A 96 -2.32 -31.86 -24.50
N SER A 97 -2.86 -33.07 -24.33
CA SER A 97 -3.50 -33.49 -23.07
C SER A 97 -2.51 -34.30 -22.21
N VAL A 98 -2.20 -33.79 -21.00
CA VAL A 98 -1.35 -34.47 -20.03
C VAL A 98 -2.18 -34.87 -18.83
N SER A 99 -2.40 -36.17 -18.62
CA SER A 99 -3.27 -36.71 -17.56
C SER A 99 -2.62 -36.73 -16.16
N LYS A 100 -1.33 -36.39 -16.08
CA LYS A 100 -0.55 -36.34 -14.84
C LYS A 100 0.37 -35.10 -14.85
N LYS A 101 1.55 -35.19 -14.24
CA LYS A 101 2.52 -34.09 -14.21
C LYS A 101 3.25 -33.96 -15.54
N LEU A 102 3.22 -32.76 -16.11
CA LEU A 102 4.15 -32.34 -17.16
C LEU A 102 5.43 -31.84 -16.49
N MET A 103 6.54 -32.57 -16.66
CA MET A 103 7.86 -32.03 -16.34
C MET A 103 8.37 -31.32 -17.59
N VAL A 104 8.46 -30.00 -17.54
CA VAL A 104 9.21 -29.24 -18.52
C VAL A 104 10.61 -29.07 -17.94
N GLY A 105 11.65 -29.39 -18.71
CA GLY A 105 13.05 -29.32 -18.27
C GLY A 105 13.50 -27.87 -18.09
N ASP A 106 14.46 -27.43 -18.90
CA ASP A 106 14.73 -26.00 -19.07
C ASP A 106 13.52 -25.34 -19.74
N VAL A 107 12.53 -25.00 -18.93
CA VAL A 107 11.60 -23.95 -19.29
C VAL A 107 12.48 -22.73 -19.47
N ASP A 108 12.50 -22.15 -20.65
CA ASP A 108 12.95 -20.78 -20.81
C ASP A 108 11.95 -19.88 -20.06
N VAL A 109 12.16 -19.81 -18.74
CA VAL A 109 11.34 -19.02 -17.82
C VAL A 109 11.45 -17.55 -18.22
N ALA A 110 12.57 -17.12 -18.81
CA ALA A 110 12.75 -15.74 -19.25
C ALA A 110 11.74 -15.35 -20.34
N ASN A 111 11.42 -16.25 -21.27
CA ASN A 111 10.45 -15.95 -22.32
C ASN A 111 8.97 -16.03 -21.87
N ARG A 112 8.61 -16.93 -20.94
CA ARG A 112 7.27 -16.88 -20.31
C ARG A 112 7.13 -15.73 -19.31
N LEU A 113 8.22 -15.31 -18.66
CA LEU A 113 8.25 -14.12 -17.82
C LEU A 113 8.07 -12.85 -18.67
N ASN A 114 8.55 -12.84 -19.92
CA ASN A 114 8.29 -11.77 -20.89
C ASN A 114 6.85 -11.74 -21.43
N THR A 115 6.12 -12.86 -21.40
CA THR A 115 4.68 -12.86 -21.69
C THR A 115 3.86 -12.41 -20.47
N LEU A 116 4.27 -12.78 -19.26
CA LEU A 116 3.69 -12.29 -18.00
C LEU A 116 4.05 -10.83 -17.67
N SER A 117 5.11 -10.29 -18.27
CA SER A 117 5.52 -8.88 -18.08
C SER A 117 4.62 -7.90 -18.85
N ASN A 118 3.91 -8.36 -19.87
CA ASN A 118 3.09 -7.50 -20.73
C ASN A 118 1.58 -7.62 -20.47
N GLU A 119 1.08 -8.72 -19.90
CA GLU A 119 -0.34 -8.88 -19.59
C GLU A 119 -0.56 -9.54 -18.23
N LYS A 120 -0.64 -8.71 -17.18
CA LYS A 120 -1.23 -9.04 -15.86
C LYS A 120 -0.75 -10.36 -15.25
N LEU A 121 0.21 -10.27 -14.33
CA LEU A 121 0.41 -11.28 -13.30
C LEU A 121 -0.88 -11.42 -12.45
N ALA A 122 -1.81 -12.27 -12.90
CA ALA A 122 -3.06 -12.57 -12.20
C ALA A 122 -2.83 -13.73 -11.22
N VAL A 123 -2.15 -13.44 -10.11
CA VAL A 123 -2.00 -14.42 -9.01
C VAL A 123 -3.22 -14.30 -8.11
N ALA A 124 -4.20 -15.19 -8.30
CA ALA A 124 -5.33 -15.31 -7.38
C ALA A 124 -4.87 -16.05 -6.10
N GLY A 125 -5.06 -15.43 -4.94
CA GLY A 125 -4.83 -16.07 -3.63
C GLY A 125 -3.37 -16.26 -3.22
N GLY A 126 -2.42 -15.58 -3.86
CA GLY A 126 -0.99 -15.60 -3.48
C GLY A 126 -0.51 -14.29 -2.87
N ALA A 127 0.59 -14.36 -2.10
CA ALA A 127 1.31 -13.19 -1.59
C ALA A 127 2.57 -12.94 -2.41
N ILE A 128 2.91 -11.66 -2.63
CA ILE A 128 4.24 -11.27 -3.11
C ILE A 128 5.13 -11.19 -1.87
N THR A 129 6.09 -12.10 -1.71
CA THR A 129 6.97 -12.19 -0.54
C THR A 129 8.29 -11.44 -0.68
N GLY A 130 8.49 -10.73 -1.80
CA GLY A 130 9.66 -9.89 -2.06
C GLY A 130 9.25 -8.48 -2.51
N ASP A 131 10.21 -7.74 -3.08
CA ASP A 131 10.00 -6.36 -3.50
C ASP A 131 9.01 -6.25 -4.67
N LEU A 132 8.07 -5.32 -4.57
CA LEU A 132 7.17 -4.94 -5.65
C LEU A 132 7.61 -3.59 -6.23
N SER A 133 8.19 -3.61 -7.43
CA SER A 133 8.48 -2.39 -8.19
C SER A 133 7.32 -2.04 -9.12
N VAL A 134 6.71 -0.86 -8.94
CA VAL A 134 5.60 -0.36 -9.78
C VAL A 134 6.08 0.83 -10.58
N GLY A 135 6.28 0.66 -11.89
CA GLY A 135 6.82 1.72 -12.76
C GLY A 135 5.88 2.90 -13.03
N ARG A 136 4.59 2.79 -12.65
CA ARG A 136 3.59 3.87 -12.82
C ARG A 136 2.70 4.01 -11.58
N LYS A 137 1.42 3.64 -11.70
CA LYS A 137 0.40 3.80 -10.65
C LYS A 137 0.17 2.48 -9.93
N LEU A 138 0.17 2.52 -8.60
CA LEU A 138 -0.43 1.47 -7.78
C LEU A 138 -1.95 1.75 -7.65
N GLN A 139 -2.79 0.82 -8.12
CA GLN A 139 -4.24 0.88 -7.95
C GLN A 139 -4.74 -0.43 -7.36
N VAL A 140 -5.39 -0.35 -6.20
CA VAL A 140 -6.07 -1.48 -5.57
C VAL A 140 -7.56 -1.41 -5.91
N SER A 141 -8.09 -2.48 -6.50
CA SER A 141 -9.52 -2.60 -6.82
C SER A 141 -10.19 -3.54 -5.82
N GLY A 142 -11.31 -3.11 -5.22
CA GLY A 142 -12.08 -3.95 -4.29
C GLY A 142 -11.61 -3.94 -2.83
N GLY A 143 -10.66 -3.07 -2.45
CA GLY A 143 -10.21 -2.94 -1.06
C GLY A 143 -9.26 -1.76 -0.82
N PRO A 144 -8.93 -1.46 0.46
CA PRO A 144 -7.99 -0.41 0.83
C PRO A 144 -6.52 -0.85 0.66
N ILE A 145 -5.62 0.13 0.58
CA ILE A 145 -4.20 -0.10 0.90
C ILE A 145 -4.10 -0.14 2.43
N VAL A 146 -3.57 -1.23 2.98
CA VAL A 146 -3.38 -1.41 4.43
C VAL A 146 -1.89 -1.48 4.73
N PRO A 147 -1.25 -0.35 5.10
CA PRO A 147 0.16 -0.34 5.50
C PRO A 147 0.40 -1.16 6.77
N LYS A 148 1.64 -1.62 6.96
CA LYS A 148 2.05 -2.35 8.16
C LYS A 148 1.88 -1.48 9.41
N VAL A 149 1.26 -2.02 10.46
CA VAL A 149 1.14 -1.37 11.77
C VAL A 149 2.50 -1.39 12.48
N GLY A 150 2.88 -0.28 13.09
CA GLY A 150 4.10 -0.15 13.88
C GLY A 150 4.72 1.25 13.82
N ASN A 151 5.75 1.47 14.65
CA ASN A 151 6.44 2.74 14.79
C ASN A 151 7.94 2.65 14.46
N THR A 152 8.31 1.77 13.53
CA THR A 152 9.69 1.63 13.05
C THR A 152 9.83 2.13 11.60
N PRO A 153 11.06 2.38 11.11
CA PRO A 153 11.29 2.74 9.70
C PRO A 153 10.83 1.70 8.66
N GLY A 154 10.41 0.50 9.08
CA GLY A 154 9.84 -0.52 8.19
C GLY A 154 8.31 -0.63 8.28
N ASP A 155 7.64 0.27 9.01
CA ASP A 155 6.19 0.25 9.21
C ASP A 155 5.51 1.46 8.55
N GLY A 156 4.27 1.29 8.11
CA GLY A 156 3.50 2.35 7.47
C GLY A 156 3.83 2.60 6.00
N ILE A 157 3.62 3.84 5.56
CA ILE A 157 4.06 4.37 4.26
C ILE A 157 5.31 5.19 4.51
N MET A 158 6.40 4.79 3.88
CA MET A 158 7.72 5.41 4.04
C MET A 158 8.09 6.16 2.77
N PHE A 159 8.63 7.37 2.93
CA PHE A 159 9.27 8.11 1.84
C PHE A 159 10.79 7.86 1.89
N PRO A 160 11.52 8.07 0.78
CA PRO A 160 12.98 7.95 0.77
C PRO A 160 13.63 8.85 1.82
N THR A 161 14.67 8.35 2.48
CA THR A 161 15.48 9.12 3.43
C THR A 161 16.49 9.98 2.68
N ASP A 162 16.91 11.07 3.33
CA ASP A 162 17.95 12.00 2.87
C ASP A 162 17.77 12.51 1.41
N PRO A 163 16.56 12.92 0.98
CA PRO A 163 16.32 13.32 -0.42
C PRO A 163 17.10 14.59 -0.82
N GLY A 164 17.47 15.44 0.15
CA GLY A 164 18.32 16.62 -0.06
C GLY A 164 19.83 16.35 0.05
N GLY A 165 20.22 15.13 0.44
CA GLY A 165 21.56 14.81 0.94
C GLY A 165 21.73 15.24 2.41
N GLY A 166 22.72 14.67 3.08
CA GLY A 166 22.80 14.73 4.56
C GLY A 166 22.47 13.37 5.15
N GLY A 167 22.33 13.29 6.46
CA GLY A 167 21.96 12.04 7.14
C GLY A 167 20.94 12.32 8.23
N GLY A 168 19.87 11.53 8.21
CA GLY A 168 18.84 11.49 9.25
C GLY A 168 17.43 11.83 8.76
N ASP A 169 17.28 12.40 7.55
CA ASP A 169 15.98 12.90 7.09
C ASP A 169 15.02 11.73 6.88
N SER A 170 13.79 11.88 7.39
CA SER A 170 12.76 10.88 7.14
C SER A 170 11.39 11.52 7.00
N ALA A 171 10.56 10.95 6.14
CA ALA A 171 9.16 11.29 6.04
C ALA A 171 8.30 10.02 5.99
N PHE A 172 7.13 10.03 6.63
CA PHE A 172 6.30 8.83 6.77
C PHE A 172 4.85 9.10 7.15
N ILE A 173 4.01 8.08 6.95
CA ILE A 173 2.67 7.94 7.54
C ILE A 173 2.60 6.60 8.28
N ARG A 174 2.40 6.62 9.61
CA ARG A 174 2.42 5.43 10.47
C ARG A 174 1.21 5.34 11.38
N TYR A 175 0.76 4.12 11.64
CA TYR A 175 -0.28 3.81 12.61
C TYR A 175 0.23 2.79 13.61
N PHE A 176 0.15 3.09 14.90
CA PHE A 176 0.69 2.24 15.97
C PHE A 176 -0.01 2.46 17.30
N VAL A 177 0.00 1.44 18.16
CA VAL A 177 -0.49 1.51 19.54
C VAL A 177 0.55 2.20 20.42
N THR A 178 0.14 3.19 21.20
CA THR A 178 0.98 3.83 22.22
C THR A 178 0.84 3.13 23.56
N THR A 179 -0.37 2.80 24.00
CA THR A 179 -0.66 2.05 25.24
C THR A 179 -2.09 1.51 25.19
N GLY A 180 -2.33 0.24 25.51
CA GLY A 180 -3.68 -0.31 25.52
C GLY A 180 -4.39 -0.20 24.16
N GLU A 181 -5.56 0.44 24.14
CA GLU A 181 -6.31 0.76 22.90
C GLU A 181 -5.96 2.16 22.34
N ASP A 182 -5.10 2.91 23.02
CA ASP A 182 -4.65 4.21 22.52
C ASP A 182 -3.73 3.98 21.32
N ALA A 183 -4.19 4.42 20.16
CA ALA A 183 -3.46 4.33 18.91
C ALA A 183 -3.23 5.72 18.31
N THR A 184 -2.10 5.88 17.65
CA THR A 184 -1.69 7.13 17.00
C THR A 184 -1.57 6.89 15.50
N LEU A 185 -2.27 7.70 14.70
CA LEU A 185 -1.92 7.93 13.30
C LEU A 185 -0.99 9.15 13.24
N ARG A 186 0.25 8.94 12.77
CA ARG A 186 1.26 9.98 12.65
C ARG A 186 1.60 10.23 11.18
N ILE A 187 1.57 11.50 10.80
CA ILE A 187 2.16 12.01 9.56
C ILE A 187 3.37 12.83 10.00
N GLY A 188 4.57 12.43 9.58
CA GLY A 188 5.81 12.97 10.11
C GLY A 188 6.82 13.31 9.02
N ILE A 189 7.61 14.33 9.33
CA ILE A 189 8.88 14.71 8.73
C ILE A 189 9.85 14.88 9.92
N ASP A 190 11.09 14.43 9.80
CA ASP A 190 12.03 14.36 10.93
C ASP A 190 13.46 14.67 10.48
N ASN A 191 14.29 14.99 11.48
CA ASN A 191 15.72 15.37 11.50
C ASN A 191 15.99 16.87 11.65
N ASP A 192 15.37 17.72 10.82
CA ASP A 192 15.71 19.15 10.79
C ASP A 192 14.52 20.07 11.10
N ALA A 193 14.78 21.15 11.84
CA ALA A 193 13.74 22.13 12.20
C ALA A 193 13.20 22.85 10.95
N GLU A 194 14.06 22.99 9.94
CA GLU A 194 13.81 23.64 8.67
C GLU A 194 12.89 22.84 7.73
N ASP A 195 12.69 21.54 8.00
CA ASP A 195 11.77 20.71 7.25
C ASP A 195 10.33 21.24 7.38
N THR A 196 9.55 21.02 6.32
CA THR A 196 8.23 21.64 6.19
C THR A 196 7.18 20.60 5.83
N LEU A 197 6.19 20.43 6.71
CA LEU A 197 5.01 19.62 6.44
C LEU A 197 3.87 20.58 6.10
N SER A 198 3.35 20.50 4.88
CA SER A 198 2.30 21.41 4.42
C SER A 198 1.08 20.72 3.80
N LEU A 199 -0.07 21.39 3.89
CA LEU A 199 -1.30 21.01 3.18
C LEU A 199 -1.57 22.01 2.06
N TRP A 200 -1.41 21.57 0.82
CA TRP A 200 -1.58 22.39 -0.39
C TRP A 200 -3.02 22.41 -0.88
N GLN A 201 -3.58 23.60 -1.11
CA GLN A 201 -4.92 23.77 -1.68
C GLN A 201 -5.03 25.06 -2.49
N CYS A 202 -5.54 24.95 -3.72
CA CYS A 202 -5.83 26.07 -4.61
C CYS A 202 -4.60 26.97 -4.83
N GLY A 203 -3.45 26.36 -5.17
CA GLY A 203 -2.24 27.08 -5.56
C GLY A 203 -1.39 27.62 -4.39
N ALA A 204 -1.65 27.17 -3.15
CA ALA A 204 -0.91 27.62 -1.97
C ALA A 204 -0.95 26.60 -0.82
N ASP A 205 0.07 26.60 0.03
CA ASP A 205 0.02 25.96 1.35
C ASP A 205 -0.98 26.68 2.28
N ARG A 206 -1.87 25.92 2.92
CA ARG A 206 -2.90 26.44 3.84
C ARG A 206 -2.58 26.17 5.30
N LEU A 207 -1.99 25.02 5.57
CA LEU A 207 -1.44 24.65 6.87
C LEU A 207 0.02 24.30 6.65
N VAL A 208 0.89 24.86 7.49
CA VAL A 208 2.34 24.65 7.43
C VAL A 208 2.84 24.34 8.85
N ILE A 209 3.58 23.25 9.00
CA ILE A 209 4.28 22.90 10.23
C ILE A 209 5.78 23.01 9.93
N LYS A 210 6.47 23.89 10.66
CA LYS A 210 7.91 24.17 10.51
C LYS A 210 8.48 24.77 11.78
N ASN A 211 9.70 24.41 12.18
CA ASN A 211 10.37 24.94 13.38
C ASN A 211 9.49 24.86 14.65
N GLY A 212 8.70 23.77 14.80
CA GLY A 212 7.77 23.60 15.93
C GLY A 212 6.53 24.49 15.92
N ASN A 213 6.29 25.28 14.85
CA ASN A 213 5.16 26.19 14.74
C ASN A 213 4.12 25.68 13.74
N VAL A 214 2.84 25.96 14.00
CA VAL A 214 1.73 25.74 13.06
C VAL A 214 1.32 27.09 12.45
N GLY A 215 1.57 27.26 11.16
CA GLY A 215 1.11 28.40 10.37
C GLY A 215 -0.19 28.08 9.63
N ILE A 216 -1.18 28.98 9.71
CA ILE A 216 -2.38 28.97 8.87
C ILE A 216 -2.32 30.14 7.90
N ARG A 217 -2.36 29.86 6.60
CA ARG A 217 -2.34 30.90 5.57
C ARG A 217 -3.76 31.32 5.20
N GLY A 218 -4.13 32.53 5.60
CA GLY A 218 -5.46 33.10 5.40
C GLY A 218 -6.27 33.14 6.71
N ALA A 219 -7.59 33.04 6.60
CA ALA A 219 -8.47 33.04 7.76
C ALA A 219 -8.51 31.64 8.42
N LEU A 220 -8.26 31.58 9.72
CA LEU A 220 -8.71 30.47 10.57
C LEU A 220 -10.12 30.77 11.05
N THR A 221 -11.10 29.96 10.65
CA THR A 221 -12.47 30.01 11.18
C THR A 221 -12.63 28.90 12.20
N VAL A 222 -13.01 29.24 13.43
CA VAL A 222 -13.30 28.26 14.50
C VAL A 222 -14.79 28.34 14.77
N GLN A 223 -15.51 27.24 14.54
CA GLN A 223 -16.99 27.24 14.49
C GLN A 223 -17.66 26.88 15.83
N SER A 224 -16.96 26.26 16.78
CA SER A 224 -17.58 25.73 17.99
C SER A 224 -16.86 26.04 19.32
N ASP A 225 -15.65 26.61 19.30
CA ASP A 225 -14.84 26.86 20.52
C ASP A 225 -13.98 28.13 20.41
N GLN A 226 -13.46 28.59 21.55
CA GLN A 226 -12.51 29.71 21.66
C GLN A 226 -11.11 29.29 21.19
N ILE A 227 -10.37 30.19 20.51
CA ILE A 227 -8.91 30.04 20.37
C ILE A 227 -8.29 30.42 21.71
N LEU A 228 -7.90 29.43 22.50
CA LEU A 228 -7.05 29.66 23.66
C LEU A 228 -5.60 29.80 23.17
N VAL A 229 -5.13 31.04 23.00
CA VAL A 229 -3.70 31.31 22.82
C VAL A 229 -3.08 31.31 24.23
N ASN A 230 -2.06 30.49 24.45
CA ASN A 230 -1.31 30.40 25.71
C ASN A 230 -1.04 31.81 26.30
N ASN A 231 -1.18 31.97 27.62
CA ASN A 231 -1.07 33.22 28.41
C ASN A 231 -2.29 34.18 28.40
N ASN A 232 -3.53 33.67 28.29
CA ASN A 232 -4.77 34.44 28.50
C ASN A 232 -4.98 35.65 27.57
N GLN A 233 -4.28 35.74 26.44
CA GLN A 233 -4.40 36.86 25.51
C GLN A 233 -5.18 36.42 24.27
N LEU A 234 -6.45 36.80 24.20
CA LEU A 234 -7.28 36.63 23.01
C LEU A 234 -6.78 37.61 21.92
N VAL A 235 -6.32 37.12 20.77
CA VAL A 235 -5.88 37.97 19.64
C VAL A 235 -6.55 37.53 18.34
N ARG A 236 -7.36 38.42 17.75
CA ARG A 236 -7.71 38.58 16.31
C ARG A 236 -8.63 39.81 16.18
N SER A 237 -8.59 40.66 15.15
CA SER A 237 -8.23 40.51 13.74
C SER A 237 -7.21 41.55 13.27
N THR A 238 -6.54 41.30 12.13
CA THR A 238 -5.47 42.14 11.56
C THR A 238 -5.93 43.49 11.02
N ASN A 239 -7.21 43.85 11.14
CA ASN A 239 -7.78 45.11 10.65
C ASN A 239 -8.75 45.78 11.66
N GLN A 240 -8.83 45.28 12.91
CA GLN A 240 -9.62 45.90 13.97
C GLN A 240 -8.72 46.15 15.17
N GLU A 241 -8.99 47.26 15.84
CA GLU A 241 -8.34 47.71 17.08
C GLU A 241 -8.11 46.54 18.04
N ILE A 242 -6.86 46.34 18.49
CA ILE A 242 -6.52 45.29 19.45
C ILE A 242 -7.01 45.74 20.82
N ILE A 243 -8.23 45.36 21.17
CA ILE A 243 -8.81 45.77 22.44
C ILE A 243 -8.22 44.93 23.59
N ARG A 244 -7.35 45.54 24.37
CA ARG A 244 -6.96 45.12 25.71
C ARG A 244 -8.04 45.52 26.71
N ILE A 245 -8.42 44.57 27.56
CA ILE A 245 -9.35 44.79 28.67
C ILE A 245 -8.58 44.58 29.98
N VAL A 246 -8.49 45.63 30.80
CA VAL A 246 -7.98 45.55 32.17
C VAL A 246 -9.14 45.77 33.13
N ARG A 247 -9.43 44.79 33.97
CA ARG A 247 -10.41 44.93 35.06
C ARG A 247 -9.73 44.81 36.41
N GLY A 248 -10.25 45.52 37.39
CA GLY A 248 -9.72 45.48 38.74
C GLY A 248 -10.79 45.65 39.80
N SER A 249 -10.56 45.01 40.96
CA SER A 249 -11.21 45.33 42.23
C SER A 249 -10.16 45.92 43.15
N VAL A 250 -10.45 47.06 43.77
CA VAL A 250 -9.52 47.78 44.64
C VAL A 250 -10.15 47.99 46.00
N HIS A 251 -9.38 47.73 47.05
CA HIS A 251 -9.79 47.90 48.44
C HIS A 251 -9.73 49.36 48.86
N SER A 252 -10.48 49.73 49.90
CA SER A 252 -10.39 51.05 50.55
C SER A 252 -8.96 51.45 50.95
N ASN A 253 -8.04 50.51 51.23
CA ASN A 253 -6.65 50.81 51.58
C ASN A 253 -5.75 51.15 50.37
N GLY A 254 -6.26 50.99 49.13
CA GLY A 254 -5.52 51.24 47.90
C GLY A 254 -5.03 49.98 47.20
N ASN A 255 -5.00 48.82 47.87
CA ASN A 255 -4.46 47.59 47.30
C ASN A 255 -5.44 46.95 46.31
N ALA A 256 -4.89 46.37 45.24
CA ALA A 256 -5.66 45.53 44.33
C ALA A 256 -6.09 44.23 45.04
N VAL A 257 -7.37 43.89 44.92
CA VAL A 257 -7.99 42.68 45.49
C VAL A 257 -8.14 41.60 44.43
N GLN A 258 -8.55 41.99 43.22
CA GLN A 258 -8.72 41.09 42.08
C GLN A 258 -8.37 41.79 40.77
N GLY A 259 -7.98 41.00 39.78
CA GLY A 259 -7.56 41.48 38.46
C GLY A 259 -6.05 41.44 38.29
N ALA A 260 -5.60 41.64 37.06
CA ALA A 260 -4.20 41.65 36.67
C ALA A 260 -3.98 42.74 35.60
N GLY A 261 -2.72 43.11 35.37
CA GLY A 261 -2.37 44.14 34.39
C GLY A 261 -2.45 45.58 34.91
N PHE A 262 -2.55 45.77 36.24
CA PHE A 262 -2.50 47.07 36.88
C PHE A 262 -1.91 47.00 38.31
N LYS A 263 -1.48 48.15 38.82
CA LYS A 263 -1.17 48.43 40.21
C LYS A 263 -2.13 49.51 40.71
N SER A 264 -2.42 49.53 41.99
CA SER A 264 -3.32 50.51 42.60
C SER A 264 -2.73 51.02 43.91
N GLN A 265 -2.95 52.29 44.21
CA GLN A 265 -2.60 52.92 45.48
C GLN A 265 -3.48 54.15 45.74
N ARG A 266 -3.53 54.62 47.00
CA ARG A 266 -4.10 55.93 47.31
C ARG A 266 -3.23 57.03 46.72
N ALA A 267 -3.82 58.00 46.04
CA ALA A 267 -3.08 59.09 45.41
C ALA A 267 -2.55 60.06 46.48
N GLN A 268 -1.25 60.27 46.51
CA GLN A 268 -0.60 61.22 47.43
C GLN A 268 -0.82 62.66 46.95
N ASN A 269 -0.86 63.62 47.87
CA ASN A 269 -1.04 65.05 47.58
C ASN A 269 -2.35 65.39 46.83
N THR A 270 -3.39 64.57 46.99
CA THR A 270 -4.72 64.79 46.42
C THR A 270 -5.78 64.81 47.50
N SER A 271 -7.01 65.23 47.15
CA SER A 271 -8.15 65.14 48.08
C SER A 271 -8.37 63.69 48.53
N ALA A 272 -8.83 63.51 49.77
CA ALA A 272 -9.19 62.20 50.31
C ALA A 272 -10.12 61.43 49.36
N GLY A 273 -10.03 60.09 49.37
CA GLY A 273 -10.83 59.22 48.50
C GLY A 273 -10.32 59.07 47.06
N THR A 274 -9.14 59.59 46.73
CA THR A 274 -8.55 59.49 45.38
C THR A 274 -7.57 58.31 45.29
N PHE A 275 -7.67 57.53 44.21
CA PHE A 275 -6.83 56.38 43.90
C PHE A 275 -6.11 56.60 42.57
N LEU A 276 -4.86 56.14 42.50
CA LEU A 276 -4.08 56.04 41.28
C LEU A 276 -4.04 54.58 40.83
N ILE A 277 -4.54 54.33 39.63
CA ILE A 277 -4.39 53.07 38.92
C ILE A 277 -3.24 53.24 37.93
N THR A 278 -2.27 52.33 37.94
CA THR A 278 -1.16 52.29 36.98
C THR A 278 -1.26 51.01 36.16
N PHE A 279 -1.41 51.11 34.85
CA PHE A 279 -1.50 49.95 33.96
C PHE A 279 -0.10 49.36 33.68
N ASP A 280 0.02 48.03 33.78
CA ASP A 280 1.28 47.32 33.60
C ASP A 280 1.07 46.07 32.71
N PRO A 281 1.49 46.08 31.43
CA PRO A 281 2.09 47.21 30.72
C PRO A 281 1.10 48.38 30.52
N PRO A 282 1.54 49.59 30.10
CA PRO A 282 0.64 50.64 29.64
C PRO A 282 -0.19 50.22 28.42
N PHE A 283 -1.34 50.86 28.22
CA PHE A 283 -2.02 50.86 26.93
C PHE A 283 -1.19 51.65 25.90
N SER A 284 -1.41 51.41 24.61
CA SER A 284 -0.83 52.18 23.52
C SER A 284 -1.46 53.58 23.42
N ALA A 285 -2.74 53.72 23.75
CA ALA A 285 -3.49 54.97 23.85
C ALA A 285 -4.28 55.07 25.16
N ALA A 286 -4.88 56.22 25.47
CA ALA A 286 -5.73 56.35 26.66
C ALA A 286 -6.97 55.43 26.54
N PRO A 287 -7.18 54.46 27.45
CA PRO A 287 -8.31 53.56 27.38
C PRO A 287 -9.63 54.27 27.73
N THR A 288 -10.74 53.74 27.24
CA THR A 288 -12.07 54.06 27.77
C THR A 288 -12.24 53.34 29.11
N MET A 289 -12.67 54.06 30.15
CA MET A 289 -12.74 53.50 31.50
C MET A 289 -14.11 53.75 32.13
N VAL A 290 -14.58 52.77 32.89
CA VAL A 290 -15.71 52.90 33.81
C VAL A 290 -15.30 52.43 35.20
N ALA A 291 -15.82 53.07 36.23
CA ALA A 291 -15.61 52.70 37.62
C ALA A 291 -16.94 52.73 38.36
N THR A 292 -17.13 51.78 39.27
CA THR A 292 -18.27 51.75 40.18
C THR A 292 -17.77 51.57 41.59
N GLN A 293 -18.30 52.34 42.53
CA GLN A 293 -18.09 52.04 43.94
C GLN A 293 -18.66 50.65 44.24
N ALA A 294 -17.99 49.91 45.10
CA ALA A 294 -18.42 48.61 45.57
C ALA A 294 -18.45 48.63 47.10
N SER A 295 -19.46 48.00 47.69
CA SER A 295 -19.44 47.66 49.11
C SER A 295 -18.93 46.24 49.22
N TYR A 296 -17.77 46.05 49.87
CA TYR A 296 -17.25 44.72 50.08
C TYR A 296 -18.08 44.03 51.17
N MET A 297 -18.88 43.03 50.80
CA MET A 297 -19.75 42.30 51.72
C MET A 297 -19.01 41.46 52.78
N GLY A 298 -17.67 41.46 52.77
CA GLY A 298 -16.83 40.71 53.72
C GLY A 298 -16.23 41.52 54.86
N GLU A 299 -16.37 42.85 54.89
CA GLU A 299 -16.00 43.63 56.08
C GLU A 299 -17.15 43.55 57.09
N ALA A 300 -17.09 42.56 57.98
CA ALA A 300 -18.00 42.38 59.11
C ALA A 300 -17.79 43.45 60.21
N GLY A 301 -17.80 44.72 59.83
CA GLY A 301 -17.98 45.84 60.75
C GLY A 301 -19.47 46.17 60.88
N PRO A 302 -19.92 46.73 62.03
CA PRO A 302 -21.30 47.14 62.19
C PRO A 302 -21.69 48.07 61.04
N VAL A 303 -22.88 47.84 60.47
CA VAL A 303 -23.50 48.58 59.36
C VAL A 303 -23.79 50.03 59.79
N GLN A 304 -22.75 50.82 60.08
CA GLN A 304 -22.87 52.23 60.43
C GLN A 304 -22.66 53.15 59.23
N ASN A 305 -22.19 52.61 58.11
CA ASN A 305 -22.12 53.32 56.83
C ASN A 305 -22.83 52.50 55.76
N THR A 306 -24.16 52.46 55.80
CA THR A 306 -24.95 51.99 54.66
C THR A 306 -24.49 52.80 53.44
N PRO A 307 -24.04 52.15 52.35
CA PRO A 307 -23.68 52.87 51.14
C PRO A 307 -24.85 53.76 50.72
N SER A 308 -24.58 55.05 50.56
CA SER A 308 -25.59 56.01 50.15
C SER A 308 -25.81 55.85 48.65
N THR A 309 -27.03 56.01 48.17
CA THR A 309 -27.27 56.13 46.71
C THR A 309 -26.65 57.39 46.11
N LEU A 310 -26.19 58.32 46.96
CA LEU A 310 -25.43 59.51 46.56
C LEU A 310 -23.92 59.23 46.43
N ASP A 311 -23.48 58.01 46.77
CA ASP A 311 -22.11 57.57 46.57
C ASP A 311 -21.80 57.43 45.08
N ASN A 312 -20.61 57.86 44.66
CA ASN A 312 -20.19 57.77 43.27
C ASN A 312 -18.69 57.50 43.13
N ALA A 313 -18.31 56.93 42.00
CA ALA A 313 -16.93 56.81 41.54
C ALA A 313 -16.73 57.74 40.33
N VAL A 314 -15.89 58.75 40.49
CA VAL A 314 -15.62 59.73 39.45
C VAL A 314 -14.22 59.51 38.90
N ILE A 315 -14.13 59.27 37.59
CA ILE A 315 -12.85 59.22 36.88
C ILE A 315 -12.41 60.66 36.63
N LEU A 316 -11.32 61.08 37.26
CA LEU A 316 -10.79 62.44 37.15
C LEU A 316 -9.94 62.64 35.89
N GLY A 317 -9.31 61.57 35.42
CA GLY A 317 -8.47 61.58 34.24
C GLY A 317 -7.95 60.18 33.93
N VAL A 318 -7.76 59.92 32.64
CA VAL A 318 -7.20 58.66 32.13
C VAL A 318 -6.17 59.01 31.07
N ASP A 319 -4.97 58.44 31.21
CA ASP A 319 -3.96 58.42 30.17
C ASP A 319 -3.60 56.95 29.84
N ARG A 320 -2.63 56.75 28.94
CA ARG A 320 -2.24 55.40 28.49
C ARG A 320 -1.63 54.53 29.61
N SER A 321 -1.07 55.15 30.64
CA SER A 321 -0.32 54.49 31.72
C SER A 321 -1.05 54.54 33.05
N THR A 322 -1.95 55.49 33.27
CA THR A 322 -2.59 55.73 34.55
C THR A 322 -4.03 56.20 34.45
N ALA A 323 -4.77 56.01 35.55
CA ALA A 323 -6.08 56.62 35.76
C ALA A 323 -6.23 57.10 37.21
N LEU A 324 -6.90 58.23 37.40
CA LEU A 324 -7.26 58.76 38.71
C LEU A 324 -8.76 58.58 38.96
N ILE A 325 -9.09 57.93 40.07
CA ILE A 325 -10.49 57.67 40.45
C ILE A 325 -10.73 58.22 41.85
N ARG A 326 -11.77 59.04 42.00
CA ARG A 326 -12.20 59.59 43.29
C ARG A 326 -13.53 59.00 43.72
N LEU A 327 -13.59 58.55 44.97
CA LEU A 327 -14.80 58.04 45.60
C LEU A 327 -15.36 59.04 46.61
N GLY A 328 -16.68 59.11 46.70
CA GLY A 328 -17.41 59.99 47.63
C GLY A 328 -18.03 59.26 48.82
N ASP A 329 -18.50 60.04 49.80
CA ASP A 329 -19.25 59.57 50.98
C ASP A 329 -20.76 59.84 50.93
N GLY A 330 -21.27 60.32 49.80
CA GLY A 330 -22.67 60.69 49.63
C GLY A 330 -23.01 62.14 50.01
N PHE A 331 -22.06 62.87 50.62
CA PHE A 331 -22.17 64.30 50.93
C PHE A 331 -21.26 65.17 50.05
N GLY A 332 -20.69 64.59 48.99
CA GLY A 332 -19.70 65.26 48.13
C GLY A 332 -18.30 65.33 48.74
N THR A 333 -18.07 64.74 49.91
CA THR A 333 -16.74 64.65 50.51
C THR A 333 -16.05 63.37 50.02
N GLY A 334 -14.74 63.46 49.79
CA GLY A 334 -13.99 62.31 49.29
C GLY A 334 -13.68 61.31 50.39
N TYR A 335 -13.91 60.01 50.14
CA TYR A 335 -13.72 58.95 51.15
C TYR A 335 -13.14 57.69 50.52
N TYR A 336 -12.22 57.01 51.22
CA TYR A 336 -11.59 55.81 50.68
C TYR A 336 -12.49 54.59 50.85
N ARG A 337 -12.93 54.01 49.73
CA ARG A 337 -13.85 52.85 49.68
C ARG A 337 -13.40 51.82 48.66
N HIS A 338 -14.07 50.69 48.66
CA HIS A 338 -13.84 49.68 47.64
C HIS A 338 -14.48 50.12 46.32
N PHE A 339 -13.88 49.73 45.21
CA PHE A 339 -14.46 49.96 43.89
C PHE A 339 -14.01 48.91 42.90
N HIS A 340 -14.77 48.80 41.82
CA HIS A 340 -14.40 48.02 40.64
C HIS A 340 -14.21 48.96 39.47
N PHE A 341 -13.33 48.58 38.55
CA PHE A 341 -13.17 49.28 37.29
C PHE A 341 -12.97 48.33 36.12
N LEU A 342 -13.27 48.85 34.94
CA LEU A 342 -13.01 48.24 33.64
C LEU A 342 -12.38 49.31 32.74
N ALA A 343 -11.21 49.03 32.20
CA ALA A 343 -10.50 49.84 31.22
C ALA A 343 -10.37 49.05 29.92
N ILE A 344 -10.78 49.65 28.81
CA ILE A 344 -10.86 49.04 27.48
C ILE A 344 -10.14 49.96 26.50
N GLY A 345 -9.09 49.48 25.85
CA GLY A 345 -8.31 50.25 24.88
C GLY A 345 -7.23 49.39 24.24
N TRP A 346 -6.35 49.96 23.44
CA TRP A 346 -5.22 49.26 22.82
C TRP A 346 -3.90 49.87 23.26
#